data_AF-A0A3M7CMK9-F1
#
_entry.id   AF-A0A3M7CMK9-F1
#
_cell.length_a   1.000
_cell.length_b   1.000
_cell.length_c   1.000
_cell.angle_alpha   90.00
_cell.angle_beta   90.00
_cell.angle_gamma   90.00
#
_symmetry.space_group_name_H-M   'P 1'
#
loop_
_entity.id
_entity.type
_entity.pdbx_description
1 polymer ?
#
loop_
_entity_poly.entity_id
_entity_poly.type
_entity_poly.pdbx_seq_one_letter_code
_entity_poly.pdbx_strand_id
1 'polypeptide(L)'
;MAEISCPFCNVVSETAVIQAHIEEEHAEDGGTRDLAEYNDAKLNRHRNVSTNAAGDTAESMPDDEFIKCTRPGCGEYIRMEEIDEHLEVHAAIIASEDGIEDAPTHHRSTKSTQSDDSANEAVKRSRKARKHTHAPKSSTHTLLEYFSGQSVHSGRTKRPPAAPPCHELRPPKHIGRLGKRELGPYAFEDSMPSSVRRRLINDALPHPVNTISKSGRILQDFSIENETPDVIPILADLCASDPTTHVAYFCSPTVKHVRKIYCEGNFCGYWSMQMVLSSLQPSGALASGSGTGTRTGTTRLPNVLEMQETIEQAWANGIASHGRIETGGVKGTRKWIGTSEAVAYFRQLGIPIEALSFKDDEDELAVTGLLDYVEAYFLGGLQGAQERGCLRLTQLSPIYFQRRGHSTVIVGLERKKDGARNLLVFDSSFETSRAIRAKLAGKKSQTAVDTILRAYRRSDQGLARYKEFEIMVPRAVEG
;
A
#
# COMPACT_ATOMS: atom_id res chain seq x y z
N MET A 1 -52.14 -29.26 5.40
CA MET A 1 -51.12 -29.29 6.48
C MET A 1 -51.63 -28.40 7.61
N ALA A 2 -51.27 -28.66 8.87
CA ALA A 2 -51.80 -27.85 9.97
C ALA A 2 -51.11 -26.47 9.97
N GLU A 3 -51.89 -25.41 9.83
CA GLU A 3 -51.40 -24.03 9.93
C GLU A 3 -51.23 -23.66 11.40
N ILE A 4 -50.13 -22.98 11.72
CA ILE A 4 -49.75 -22.60 13.08
C ILE A 4 -49.54 -21.08 13.09
N SER A 5 -49.90 -20.42 14.18
CA SER A 5 -49.61 -19.01 14.39
C SER A 5 -48.23 -18.81 15.01
N CYS A 6 -47.49 -17.80 14.55
CA CYS A 6 -46.30 -17.31 15.23
C CYS A 6 -46.66 -16.90 16.67
N PRO A 7 -45.88 -17.28 17.69
CA PRO A 7 -46.17 -16.94 19.09
C PRO A 7 -45.78 -15.49 19.45
N PHE A 8 -45.04 -14.79 18.59
CA PHE A 8 -44.54 -13.43 18.83
C PHE A 8 -45.30 -12.35 18.02
N CYS A 9 -46.09 -12.75 17.01
CA CYS A 9 -46.89 -11.86 16.18
C CYS A 9 -48.10 -12.58 15.58
N ASN A 10 -48.99 -11.87 14.88
CA ASN A 10 -50.25 -12.45 14.36
C ASN A 10 -50.13 -13.15 12.99
N VAL A 11 -48.92 -13.57 12.57
CA VAL A 11 -48.72 -14.28 11.29
C VAL A 11 -49.09 -15.76 11.44
N VAL A 12 -49.92 -16.28 10.54
CA VAL A 12 -50.37 -17.68 10.52
C VAL A 12 -49.96 -18.31 9.19
N SER A 13 -49.26 -19.43 9.24
CA SER A 13 -48.79 -20.14 8.05
C SER A 13 -48.41 -21.58 8.37
N GLU A 14 -47.90 -22.30 7.38
CA GLU A 14 -47.37 -23.66 7.57
C GLU A 14 -46.11 -23.63 8.44
N THR A 15 -45.86 -24.72 9.18
CA THR A 15 -44.83 -24.80 10.22
C THR A 15 -43.44 -24.39 9.74
N ALA A 16 -43.03 -24.80 8.54
CA ALA A 16 -41.72 -24.46 7.98
C ALA A 16 -41.58 -22.95 7.70
N VAL A 17 -42.67 -22.28 7.31
CA VAL A 17 -42.70 -20.84 7.03
C VAL A 17 -42.68 -20.05 8.33
N ILE A 18 -43.43 -20.50 9.34
CA ILE A 18 -43.41 -19.87 10.66
C ILE A 18 -42.04 -20.01 11.33
N GLN A 19 -41.35 -21.13 11.15
CA GLN A 19 -40.01 -21.29 11.71
C GLN A 19 -38.99 -20.35 11.07
N ALA A 20 -38.98 -20.23 9.73
CA ALA A 20 -38.14 -19.26 9.04
C ALA A 20 -38.48 -17.81 9.46
N HIS A 21 -39.77 -17.49 9.60
CA HIS A 21 -40.21 -16.18 10.09
C HIS A 21 -39.71 -15.87 11.52
N ILE A 22 -39.72 -16.85 12.43
CA ILE A 22 -39.20 -16.68 13.80
C ILE A 22 -37.69 -16.45 13.78
N GLU A 23 -36.96 -17.18 12.94
CA GLU A 23 -35.50 -17.06 12.81
C GLU A 23 -35.06 -15.73 12.18
N GLU A 24 -35.85 -15.18 11.24
CA GLU A 24 -35.51 -13.92 10.56
C GLU A 24 -35.96 -12.67 11.34
N GLU A 25 -37.16 -12.70 11.92
CA GLU A 25 -37.79 -11.50 12.48
C GLU A 25 -37.77 -11.45 14.02
N HIS A 26 -37.48 -12.56 14.69
CA HIS A 26 -37.52 -12.68 16.16
C HIS A 26 -36.27 -13.31 16.79
N ALA A 27 -35.21 -13.56 16.03
CA ALA A 27 -33.95 -14.05 16.59
C ALA A 27 -33.29 -13.01 17.52
N GLU A 28 -32.88 -13.45 18.71
CA GLU A 28 -32.48 -12.57 19.82
C GLU A 28 -31.13 -11.86 19.66
N ASP A 29 -30.36 -12.12 18.60
CA ASP A 29 -29.08 -11.45 18.36
C ASP A 29 -29.18 -10.37 17.26
N GLY A 30 -29.67 -9.20 17.68
CA GLY A 30 -29.13 -7.91 17.25
C GLY A 30 -29.90 -7.17 16.16
N GLY A 31 -30.91 -6.39 16.57
CA GLY A 31 -31.52 -5.41 15.69
C GLY A 31 -32.63 -4.57 16.31
N THR A 32 -32.30 -3.76 17.33
CA THR A 32 -33.13 -2.63 17.74
C THR A 32 -33.38 -1.71 16.54
N ARG A 33 -34.55 -1.84 15.90
CA ARG A 33 -35.14 -0.79 15.06
C ARG A 33 -36.11 -0.02 15.94
N ASP A 34 -35.66 1.17 16.32
CA ASP A 34 -36.48 2.19 16.96
C ASP A 34 -37.78 2.39 16.18
N LEU A 35 -38.88 2.21 16.90
CA LEU A 35 -40.23 2.60 16.53
C LEU A 35 -40.31 4.13 16.57
N ALA A 36 -40.11 4.78 15.43
CA ALA A 36 -40.61 6.12 15.20
C ALA A 36 -40.98 6.28 13.73
N GLU A 37 -42.25 6.01 13.43
CA GLU A 37 -43.14 6.74 12.50
C GLU A 37 -44.25 5.81 12.00
N TYR A 38 -45.31 5.75 12.81
CA TYR A 38 -46.61 5.23 12.39
C TYR A 38 -47.43 6.40 11.86
N ASN A 39 -48.14 6.16 10.74
CA ASN A 39 -49.09 7.04 10.03
C ASN A 39 -48.43 8.11 9.15
N ASP A 40 -48.58 8.11 7.84
CA ASP A 40 -49.88 8.17 7.15
C ASP A 40 -49.73 7.80 5.65
N ALA A 41 -50.39 6.74 5.17
CA ALA A 41 -50.56 6.49 3.73
C ALA A 41 -51.66 5.45 3.44
N LYS A 42 -52.92 5.84 3.60
CA LYS A 42 -54.02 5.28 2.80
C LYS A 42 -54.67 6.43 2.03
N LEU A 43 -54.33 6.55 0.74
CA LEU A 43 -55.19 6.96 -0.38
C LEU A 43 -54.31 7.46 -1.55
N ASN A 44 -53.99 6.59 -2.51
CA ASN A 44 -54.65 6.65 -3.81
C ASN A 44 -54.11 5.59 -4.77
N ARG A 45 -55.05 4.83 -5.30
CA ARG A 45 -54.90 3.89 -6.39
C ARG A 45 -55.06 4.67 -7.70
N HIS A 46 -54.28 4.29 -8.71
CA HIS A 46 -54.35 4.68 -10.13
C HIS A 46 -53.70 6.01 -10.55
N ARG A 47 -52.54 5.90 -11.23
CA ARG A 47 -52.44 6.18 -12.67
C ARG A 47 -51.12 5.69 -13.25
N ASN A 48 -51.21 4.82 -14.25
CA ASN A 48 -50.14 4.46 -15.16
C ASN A 48 -49.70 5.70 -15.96
N VAL A 49 -48.41 6.01 -15.98
CA VAL A 49 -47.71 6.53 -17.16
C VAL A 49 -46.29 5.95 -17.15
N SER A 50 -45.95 5.29 -18.25
CA SER A 50 -44.64 4.71 -18.55
C SER A 50 -43.52 5.74 -18.49
N THR A 51 -42.50 5.45 -17.67
CA THR A 51 -41.11 5.85 -17.96
C THR A 51 -40.23 4.64 -17.68
N ASN A 52 -39.50 4.21 -18.70
CA ASN A 52 -38.47 3.19 -18.56
C ASN A 52 -37.36 3.76 -17.66
N ALA A 53 -37.47 3.57 -16.36
CA ALA A 53 -36.33 3.65 -15.45
C ALA A 53 -35.54 2.35 -15.63
N ALA A 54 -34.41 2.46 -16.32
CA ALA A 54 -33.38 1.43 -16.29
C ALA A 54 -33.08 1.13 -14.81
N GLY A 55 -33.39 -0.08 -14.38
CA GLY A 55 -33.06 -0.53 -13.04
C GLY A 55 -31.55 -0.46 -12.86
N ASP A 56 -31.12 0.24 -11.83
CA ASP A 56 -29.81 0.11 -11.21
C ASP A 56 -29.61 -1.35 -10.81
N THR A 57 -29.16 -2.15 -11.77
CA THR A 57 -28.46 -3.39 -11.46
C THR A 57 -27.07 -2.94 -11.03
N ALA A 58 -26.88 -2.88 -9.71
CA ALA A 58 -25.58 -2.78 -9.10
C ALA A 58 -24.77 -4.02 -9.49
N GLU A 59 -24.20 -4.02 -10.71
CA GLU A 59 -23.23 -5.02 -11.10
C GLU A 59 -22.10 -4.98 -10.06
N SER A 60 -21.81 -6.10 -9.40
CA SER A 60 -20.69 -6.20 -8.46
C SER A 60 -19.37 -5.88 -9.18
N MET A 61 -18.28 -5.73 -8.43
CA MET A 61 -16.96 -5.88 -9.04
C MET A 61 -16.92 -7.21 -9.81
N PRO A 62 -16.10 -7.36 -10.85
CA PRO A 62 -15.94 -8.67 -11.48
C PRO A 62 -15.49 -9.68 -10.40
N ASP A 63 -16.43 -10.46 -9.88
CA ASP A 63 -16.24 -11.32 -8.70
C ASP A 63 -15.18 -12.41 -8.99
N ASP A 64 -14.98 -12.70 -10.28
CA ASP A 64 -13.97 -13.64 -10.77
C ASP A 64 -12.52 -13.09 -10.66
N GLU A 65 -12.33 -11.77 -10.48
CA GLU A 65 -11.01 -11.14 -10.52
C GLU A 65 -10.57 -10.53 -9.19
N PHE A 66 -11.48 -9.90 -8.44
CA PHE A 66 -11.16 -9.19 -7.21
C PHE A 66 -11.96 -9.71 -6.02
N ILE A 67 -11.28 -9.88 -4.88
CA ILE A 67 -11.89 -10.14 -3.59
C ILE A 67 -11.62 -8.97 -2.64
N LYS A 68 -12.63 -8.59 -1.85
CA LYS A 68 -12.46 -7.56 -0.83
C LYS A 68 -11.95 -8.19 0.47
N CYS A 69 -10.85 -7.68 1.01
CA CYS A 69 -10.35 -8.11 2.31
C CYS A 69 -11.33 -7.79 3.43
N THR A 70 -11.70 -8.81 4.21
CA THR A 70 -12.63 -8.71 5.33
C THR A 70 -11.96 -8.44 6.67
N ARG A 71 -10.62 -8.41 6.73
CA ARG A 71 -9.91 -8.09 7.97
C ARG A 71 -10.28 -6.69 8.45
N PRO A 72 -10.52 -6.49 9.75
CA PRO A 72 -10.88 -5.19 10.31
C PRO A 72 -9.91 -4.11 9.88
N GLY A 73 -10.45 -3.00 9.36
CA GLY A 73 -9.65 -1.88 8.86
C GLY A 73 -9.04 -2.08 7.48
N CYS A 74 -8.92 -3.30 6.92
CA CYS A 74 -8.24 -3.52 5.63
C CYS A 74 -9.08 -3.14 4.40
N GLY A 75 -10.21 -3.78 4.12
CA GLY A 75 -11.15 -3.35 3.06
C GLY A 75 -10.59 -3.14 1.64
N GLU A 76 -9.38 -3.62 1.38
CA GLU A 76 -8.69 -3.54 0.08
C GLU A 76 -9.32 -4.51 -0.91
N TYR A 77 -9.39 -4.14 -2.20
CA TYR A 77 -9.75 -5.07 -3.26
C TYR A 77 -8.46 -5.70 -3.79
N ILE A 78 -8.34 -7.00 -3.60
CA ILE A 78 -7.15 -7.79 -3.89
C ILE A 78 -7.47 -8.66 -5.09
N ARG A 79 -6.54 -8.76 -6.05
CA ARG A 79 -6.71 -9.72 -7.14
C ARG A 79 -6.55 -11.15 -6.61
N MET A 80 -7.27 -12.10 -7.20
CA MET A 80 -7.27 -13.49 -6.69
C MET A 80 -5.86 -14.10 -6.58
N GLU A 81 -4.95 -13.76 -7.49
CA GLU A 81 -3.55 -14.20 -7.49
C GLU A 81 -2.65 -13.52 -6.43
N GLU A 82 -3.15 -12.48 -5.75
CA GLU A 82 -2.41 -11.71 -4.73
C GLU A 82 -2.87 -12.02 -3.30
N ILE A 83 -3.88 -12.87 -3.13
CA ILE A 83 -4.48 -13.17 -1.82
C ILE A 83 -3.41 -13.66 -0.83
N ASP A 84 -2.58 -14.61 -1.25
CA ASP A 84 -1.56 -15.20 -0.37
C ASP A 84 -0.54 -14.15 0.08
N GLU A 85 -0.02 -13.33 -0.84
CA GLU A 85 0.90 -12.24 -0.51
C GLU A 85 0.25 -11.21 0.43
N HIS A 86 -1.00 -10.84 0.16
CA HIS A 86 -1.73 -9.90 1.01
C HIS A 86 -1.93 -10.46 2.44
N LEU A 87 -2.29 -11.74 2.57
CA LEU A 87 -2.46 -12.39 3.85
C LEU A 87 -1.14 -12.57 4.60
N GLU A 88 -0.04 -12.81 3.89
CA GLU A 88 1.30 -12.87 4.47
C GLU A 88 1.72 -11.52 5.08
N VAL A 89 1.40 -10.39 4.44
CA VAL A 89 1.67 -9.06 5.02
C VAL A 89 0.88 -8.86 6.31
N HIS A 90 -0.40 -9.24 6.34
CA HIS A 90 -1.18 -9.22 7.57
C HIS A 90 -0.57 -10.10 8.67
N ALA A 91 -0.16 -11.32 8.33
CA ALA A 91 0.47 -12.22 9.28
C ALA A 91 1.79 -11.63 9.83
N ALA A 92 2.60 -11.00 8.97
CA ALA A 92 3.84 -10.35 9.37
C ALA A 92 3.61 -9.14 10.30
N ILE A 93 2.60 -8.32 10.01
CA ILE A 93 2.24 -7.19 10.87
C ILE A 93 1.78 -7.68 12.25
N ILE A 94 0.88 -8.67 12.30
CA ILE A 94 0.38 -9.24 13.57
C ILE A 94 1.52 -9.89 14.36
N ALA A 95 2.36 -10.70 13.71
CA ALA A 95 3.51 -11.33 14.37
C ALA A 95 4.52 -10.30 14.91
N SER A 96 4.51 -9.07 14.39
CA SER A 96 5.32 -7.98 14.91
C SER A 96 4.74 -7.29 16.15
N GLU A 97 3.48 -7.56 16.48
CA GLU A 97 2.79 -7.01 17.67
C GLU A 97 3.09 -7.84 18.92
N ASP A 98 3.19 -9.16 18.81
CA ASP A 98 3.42 -10.09 19.93
C ASP A 98 4.82 -9.97 20.55
N GLY A 99 5.79 -9.40 19.82
CA GLY A 99 7.19 -9.26 20.25
C GLY A 99 7.48 -8.03 21.11
N ILE A 100 6.44 -7.34 21.61
CA ILE A 100 6.55 -6.11 22.39
C ILE A 100 6.01 -6.37 23.78
N GLU A 101 6.91 -6.51 24.76
CA GLU A 101 6.53 -6.50 26.17
C GLU A 101 6.03 -5.11 26.54
N ASP A 102 4.71 -4.95 26.71
CA ASP A 102 4.17 -3.81 27.44
C ASP A 102 4.50 -3.97 28.91
N ALA A 103 5.17 -2.97 29.50
CA ALA A 103 5.31 -2.91 30.95
C ALA A 103 3.90 -2.89 31.59
N PRO A 104 3.59 -3.79 32.55
CA PRO A 104 2.22 -3.96 33.00
C PRO A 104 1.79 -2.83 33.93
N THR A 105 0.67 -2.18 33.62
CA THR A 105 -0.14 -1.46 34.61
C THR A 105 -0.78 -2.48 35.55
N HIS A 106 -0.69 -2.20 36.85
CA HIS A 106 -1.17 -3.04 37.95
C HIS A 106 -2.67 -3.38 37.86
N HIS A 107 -2.98 -4.62 38.32
CA HIS A 107 -4.22 -5.18 38.88
C HIS A 107 -4.54 -6.53 38.19
N ARG A 108 -4.74 -7.68 38.84
CA ARG A 108 -4.80 -8.08 40.25
C ARG A 108 -4.50 -9.59 40.28
N SER A 109 -3.58 -10.01 41.12
CA SER A 109 -3.23 -11.42 41.34
C SER A 109 -4.43 -12.20 41.89
N THR A 110 -4.72 -13.34 41.28
CA THR A 110 -5.34 -14.49 41.97
C THR A 110 -4.37 -15.67 41.89
N LYS A 111 -4.14 -16.25 43.06
CA LYS A 111 -3.11 -17.25 43.36
C LYS A 111 -3.82 -18.57 43.63
N SER A 112 -3.46 -19.64 42.92
CA SER A 112 -3.74 -21.07 43.23
C SER A 112 -3.21 -21.90 42.05
N THR A 113 -2.53 -23.04 42.15
CA THR A 113 -2.02 -23.89 43.24
C THR A 113 -0.89 -24.74 42.62
N GLN A 114 0.04 -25.19 43.46
CA GLN A 114 1.17 -26.09 43.14
C GLN A 114 0.73 -27.52 42.80
N SER A 115 1.53 -28.22 41.98
CA SER A 115 2.03 -29.60 42.15
C SER A 115 2.75 -30.00 40.85
N ASP A 116 4.09 -30.06 40.79
CA ASP A 116 5.00 -31.14 41.21
C ASP A 116 5.35 -32.14 40.08
N ASP A 117 6.67 -32.28 39.93
CA ASP A 117 7.47 -33.45 39.57
C ASP A 117 7.63 -33.98 38.12
N SER A 118 8.84 -33.67 37.61
CA SER A 118 9.97 -34.60 37.39
C SER A 118 10.00 -35.64 36.25
N ALA A 119 11.09 -35.51 35.49
CA ALA A 119 11.86 -36.53 34.73
C ALA A 119 11.18 -37.11 33.45
N ASN A 120 11.87 -37.44 32.36
CA ASN A 120 13.25 -37.88 32.22
C ASN A 120 13.76 -37.76 30.77
N GLU A 121 15.04 -37.41 30.67
CA GLU A 121 16.11 -37.75 29.72
C GLU A 121 15.91 -38.40 28.33
N ALA A 122 16.83 -37.94 27.46
CA ALA A 122 17.62 -38.65 26.45
C ALA A 122 17.00 -39.02 25.08
N VAL A 123 17.50 -38.35 24.02
CA VAL A 123 18.25 -39.01 22.94
C VAL A 123 19.39 -38.09 22.42
N LYS A 124 20.62 -38.59 22.51
CA LYS A 124 21.86 -38.03 21.95
C LYS A 124 22.26 -38.78 20.65
N ARG A 125 23.04 -38.07 19.82
CA ARG A 125 23.93 -38.51 18.71
C ARG A 125 23.26 -38.60 17.32
N SER A 126 23.85 -38.10 16.23
CA SER A 126 25.27 -38.14 15.86
C SER A 126 25.73 -36.96 14.99
N ARG A 127 26.95 -36.48 15.26
CA ARG A 127 27.77 -35.63 14.39
C ARG A 127 28.51 -36.49 13.36
N LYS A 128 28.66 -36.00 12.12
CA LYS A 128 29.80 -36.34 11.25
C LYS A 128 30.29 -35.10 10.53
N ALA A 129 31.55 -34.77 10.82
CA ALA A 129 32.33 -33.70 10.19
C ALA A 129 32.88 -34.17 8.84
N ARG A 130 33.02 -33.24 7.88
CA ARG A 130 33.91 -33.41 6.73
C ARG A 130 34.68 -32.11 6.51
N LYS A 131 35.98 -32.18 6.77
CA LYS A 131 36.99 -31.15 6.49
C LYS A 131 37.20 -31.06 4.97
N HIS A 132 37.23 -29.85 4.43
CA HIS A 132 38.09 -29.52 3.30
C HIS A 132 38.71 -28.13 3.52
N THR A 133 40.03 -28.13 3.49
CA THR A 133 40.95 -26.99 3.50
C THR A 133 41.05 -26.39 2.11
N HIS A 134 40.99 -25.06 1.94
CA HIS A 134 41.83 -24.31 1.00
C HIS A 134 41.87 -22.81 1.39
N ALA A 135 43.05 -22.23 1.24
CA ALA A 135 43.49 -20.89 1.63
C ALA A 135 42.92 -19.77 0.73
N PRO A 136 42.96 -18.49 1.15
CA PRO A 136 42.24 -17.40 0.49
C PRO A 136 43.04 -16.88 -0.71
N LYS A 137 42.36 -16.67 -1.85
CA LYS A 137 42.89 -15.86 -2.95
C LYS A 137 42.10 -14.56 -3.01
N SER A 138 42.84 -13.46 -2.80
CA SER A 138 42.46 -12.11 -3.18
C SER A 138 42.06 -12.09 -4.64
N SER A 139 40.85 -11.62 -4.95
CA SER A 139 40.39 -11.36 -6.30
C SER A 139 39.64 -10.04 -6.28
N THR A 140 40.27 -9.01 -6.83
CA THR A 140 39.66 -7.71 -7.08
C THR A 140 38.56 -7.88 -8.14
N HIS A 141 37.30 -7.90 -7.69
CA HIS A 141 36.13 -8.00 -8.57
C HIS A 141 36.02 -6.73 -9.43
N THR A 142 36.02 -6.91 -10.74
CA THR A 142 35.80 -5.82 -11.71
C THR A 142 34.30 -5.55 -11.87
N LEU A 143 33.93 -4.28 -12.09
CA LEU A 143 32.56 -3.80 -12.34
C LEU A 143 31.77 -4.62 -13.38
N LEU A 144 32.43 -5.29 -14.32
CA LEU A 144 31.75 -6.13 -15.32
C LEU A 144 31.07 -7.37 -14.71
N GLU A 145 31.63 -7.93 -13.64
CA GLU A 145 31.10 -9.11 -12.93
C GLU A 145 29.86 -8.75 -12.09
N TYR A 146 29.75 -7.47 -11.70
CA TYR A 146 28.61 -6.88 -11.01
C TYR A 146 27.36 -6.76 -11.91
N PHE A 147 27.56 -6.55 -13.22
CA PHE A 147 26.48 -6.47 -14.22
C PHE A 147 26.08 -7.83 -14.82
N SER A 148 26.93 -8.86 -14.74
CA SER A 148 26.63 -10.19 -15.31
C SER A 148 25.77 -11.07 -14.42
N GLY A 149 24.88 -10.48 -13.61
CA GLY A 149 24.03 -11.18 -12.65
C GLY A 149 23.42 -12.45 -13.24
N GLN A 150 23.86 -13.61 -12.75
CA GLN A 150 23.18 -14.86 -13.04
C GLN A 150 21.86 -14.84 -12.27
N SER A 151 20.84 -14.28 -12.90
CA SER A 151 19.46 -14.48 -12.51
C SER A 151 19.21 -15.99 -12.46
N VAL A 152 18.57 -16.45 -11.38
CA VAL A 152 18.18 -17.85 -11.16
C VAL A 152 17.17 -18.38 -12.20
N HIS A 153 16.84 -17.58 -13.22
CA HIS A 153 15.92 -17.94 -14.31
C HIS A 153 16.54 -18.01 -15.71
N SER A 154 17.85 -17.83 -15.90
CA SER A 154 18.40 -17.77 -17.26
C SER A 154 18.97 -19.10 -17.76
N GLY A 155 18.14 -19.82 -18.51
CA GLY A 155 18.59 -20.76 -19.53
C GLY A 155 19.37 -20.04 -20.63
N ARG A 156 20.71 -20.07 -20.51
CA ARG A 156 21.71 -20.08 -21.60
C ARG A 156 21.36 -19.34 -22.91
N THR A 157 21.62 -18.03 -23.01
CA THR A 157 21.95 -17.36 -24.28
C THR A 157 23.11 -16.38 -24.11
N LYS A 158 24.06 -16.40 -25.05
CA LYS A 158 25.26 -15.53 -25.09
C LYS A 158 24.94 -14.32 -25.96
N ARG A 159 24.54 -13.19 -25.37
CA ARG A 159 24.48 -11.89 -26.05
C ARG A 159 24.85 -10.79 -25.03
N PRO A 160 25.63 -9.75 -25.40
CA PRO A 160 25.91 -8.64 -24.48
C PRO A 160 24.59 -7.97 -24.07
N PRO A 161 24.47 -7.45 -22.83
CA PRO A 161 23.21 -6.91 -22.33
C PRO A 161 22.82 -5.69 -23.17
N ALA A 162 21.71 -5.82 -23.90
CA ALA A 162 21.02 -4.65 -24.43
C ALA A 162 20.46 -3.85 -23.25
N ALA A 163 20.22 -2.55 -23.43
CA ALA A 163 19.44 -1.80 -22.45
C ALA A 163 18.10 -2.51 -22.24
N PRO A 164 17.62 -2.65 -20.98
CA PRO A 164 16.38 -3.37 -20.71
C PRO A 164 15.24 -2.76 -21.54
N PRO A 165 14.29 -3.58 -22.04
CA PRO A 165 13.12 -3.14 -22.79
C PRO A 165 12.18 -2.38 -21.85
N CYS A 166 12.56 -1.15 -21.50
CA CYS A 166 11.69 -0.18 -20.86
C CYS A 166 11.14 0.75 -21.94
N HIS A 167 9.82 0.96 -21.91
CA HIS A 167 9.17 1.85 -22.84
C HIS A 167 8.66 3.07 -22.09
N GLU A 168 8.97 4.26 -22.59
CA GLU A 168 8.34 5.49 -22.13
C GLU A 168 6.82 5.33 -22.16
N LEU A 169 6.15 5.68 -21.07
CA LEU A 169 4.70 5.55 -20.95
C LEU A 169 4.03 6.44 -21.99
N ARG A 170 3.32 5.82 -22.93
CA ARG A 170 2.63 6.51 -24.01
C ARG A 170 1.13 6.60 -23.74
N PRO A 171 0.46 7.64 -24.25
CA PRO A 171 -0.99 7.68 -24.26
C PRO A 171 -1.58 6.42 -24.94
N PRO A 172 -2.76 5.97 -24.49
CA PRO A 172 -3.42 4.81 -25.04
C PRO A 172 -3.77 5.04 -26.51
N LYS A 173 -3.61 4.00 -27.34
CA LYS A 173 -3.93 4.04 -28.78
C LYS A 173 -5.43 4.22 -29.02
N HIS A 174 -6.25 3.63 -28.16
CA HIS A 174 -7.70 3.71 -28.19
C HIS A 174 -8.17 4.40 -26.92
N ILE A 175 -8.61 5.64 -27.05
CA ILE A 175 -9.14 6.42 -25.93
C ILE A 175 -10.63 6.09 -25.82
N GLY A 176 -10.99 5.39 -24.75
CA GLY A 176 -12.36 4.98 -24.46
C GLY A 176 -12.60 4.96 -22.97
N ARG A 177 -13.87 4.95 -22.55
CA ARG A 177 -14.20 4.95 -21.12
C ARG A 177 -13.78 3.62 -20.48
N LEU A 178 -13.06 3.70 -19.37
CA LEU A 178 -12.62 2.56 -18.58
C LEU A 178 -13.77 2.00 -17.72
N GLY A 179 -13.61 0.76 -17.27
CA GLY A 179 -14.62 0.05 -16.49
C GLY A 179 -14.24 -0.10 -15.02
N LYS A 180 -15.02 -0.93 -14.31
CA LYS A 180 -14.77 -1.30 -12.90
C LYS A 180 -13.45 -2.03 -12.68
N ARG A 181 -12.89 -2.64 -13.72
CA ARG A 181 -11.58 -3.33 -13.66
C ARG A 181 -10.44 -2.36 -13.40
N GLU A 182 -10.50 -1.16 -13.97
CA GLU A 182 -9.45 -0.14 -13.87
C GLU A 182 -9.80 0.93 -12.83
N LEU A 183 -11.07 1.36 -12.78
CA LEU A 183 -11.54 2.46 -11.94
C LEU A 183 -12.10 2.00 -10.58
N GLY A 184 -12.16 0.68 -10.35
CA GLY A 184 -12.69 0.10 -9.12
C GLY A 184 -14.23 0.08 -9.05
N PRO A 185 -14.81 -0.29 -7.89
CA PRO A 185 -16.25 -0.50 -7.72
C PRO A 185 -17.10 0.74 -8.00
N TYR A 186 -16.50 1.93 -7.90
CA TYR A 186 -17.15 3.22 -8.06
C TYR A 186 -16.85 3.88 -9.42
N ALA A 187 -16.49 3.08 -10.44
CA ALA A 187 -16.13 3.53 -11.78
C ALA A 187 -17.13 4.52 -12.42
N PHE A 188 -18.41 4.37 -12.12
CA PHE A 188 -19.50 5.15 -12.70
C PHE A 188 -20.18 6.08 -11.68
N GLU A 189 -19.58 6.26 -10.51
CA GLU A 189 -20.08 7.18 -9.50
C GLU A 189 -19.93 8.64 -9.94
N ASP A 190 -20.99 9.43 -9.74
CA ASP A 190 -20.98 10.88 -9.95
C ASP A 190 -20.35 11.65 -8.78
N SER A 191 -20.66 11.25 -7.55
CA SER A 191 -20.09 11.83 -6.33
C SER A 191 -20.04 10.82 -5.20
N MET A 192 -18.96 10.87 -4.42
CA MET A 192 -18.78 10.10 -3.20
C MET A 192 -19.74 10.56 -2.10
N PRO A 193 -20.08 9.68 -1.15
CA PRO A 193 -20.86 10.05 0.03
C PRO A 193 -20.19 11.15 0.87
N SER A 194 -21.00 12.05 1.45
CA SER A 194 -20.52 13.13 2.32
C SER A 194 -19.72 12.63 3.54
N SER A 195 -20.01 11.42 4.03
CA SER A 195 -19.25 10.77 5.11
C SER A 195 -17.81 10.46 4.69
N VAL A 196 -17.61 9.87 3.51
CA VAL A 196 -16.28 9.58 2.93
C VAL A 196 -15.53 10.89 2.70
N ARG A 197 -16.18 11.86 2.07
CA ARG A 197 -15.62 13.20 1.81
C ARG A 197 -15.14 13.86 3.10
N ARG A 198 -15.94 13.82 4.17
CA ARG A 198 -15.58 14.41 5.47
C ARG A 198 -14.34 13.75 6.07
N ARG A 199 -14.25 12.42 6.02
CA ARG A 199 -13.10 11.67 6.54
C ARG A 199 -11.81 12.01 5.80
N LEU A 200 -11.87 12.08 4.46
CA LEU A 200 -10.73 12.48 3.62
C LEU A 200 -10.20 13.90 3.90
N ILE A 201 -11.08 14.81 4.37
CA ILE A 201 -10.70 16.18 4.74
C ILE A 201 -10.11 16.22 6.15
N ASN A 202 -10.74 15.53 7.10
CA ASN A 202 -10.52 15.78 8.53
C ASN A 202 -9.57 14.80 9.21
N ASP A 203 -9.52 13.53 8.78
CA ASP A 203 -8.83 12.47 9.51
C ASP A 203 -7.29 12.49 9.30
N ALA A 204 -6.80 13.37 8.43
CA ALA A 204 -5.38 13.62 8.18
C ALA A 204 -5.01 15.09 8.41
N LEU A 205 -5.65 15.72 9.40
CA LEU A 205 -5.28 17.06 9.85
C LEU A 205 -4.17 16.97 10.92
N PRO A 206 -3.17 17.88 10.89
CA PRO A 206 -2.18 17.95 11.94
C PRO A 206 -2.84 18.24 13.29
N HIS A 207 -2.47 17.47 14.31
CA HIS A 207 -2.89 17.70 15.69
C HIS A 207 -1.68 17.87 16.61
N PRO A 208 -1.76 18.76 17.61
CA PRO A 208 -0.63 19.04 18.48
C PRO A 208 -0.31 17.85 19.38
N VAL A 209 0.98 17.57 19.54
CA VAL A 209 1.51 16.55 20.45
C VAL A 209 2.64 17.16 21.27
N ASN A 210 2.69 16.85 22.56
CA ASN A 210 3.76 17.33 23.44
C ASN A 210 4.88 16.29 23.47
N THR A 211 6.05 16.67 22.97
CA THR A 211 7.26 15.82 22.95
C THR A 211 8.29 16.35 23.94
N ILE A 212 8.92 15.47 24.72
CA ILE A 212 9.98 15.87 25.65
C ILE A 212 11.32 15.80 24.93
N SER A 213 12.01 16.93 24.82
CA SER A 213 13.35 17.01 24.25
C SER A 213 14.40 16.34 25.14
N LYS A 214 15.59 16.06 24.59
CA LYS A 214 16.74 15.50 25.33
C LYS A 214 17.18 16.37 26.53
N SER A 215 16.84 17.67 26.53
CA SER A 215 17.12 18.60 27.62
C SER A 215 16.00 18.68 28.68
N GLY A 216 14.96 17.83 28.56
CA GLY A 216 13.82 17.79 29.47
C GLY A 216 12.75 18.85 29.21
N ARG A 217 12.91 19.69 28.17
CA ARG A 217 11.90 20.69 27.79
C ARG A 217 10.76 20.05 27.00
N ILE A 218 9.53 20.42 27.31
CA ILE A 218 8.35 20.08 26.51
C ILE A 218 8.36 20.96 25.25
N LEU A 219 8.35 20.31 24.10
CA LEU A 219 8.20 20.92 22.78
C LEU A 219 6.80 20.57 22.28
N GLN A 220 6.10 21.55 21.73
CA GLN A 220 4.87 21.31 20.99
C GLN A 220 5.25 20.92 19.56
N ASP A 221 4.97 19.68 19.21
CA ASP A 221 5.13 19.12 17.88
C ASP A 221 3.74 18.91 17.25
N PHE A 222 3.72 18.54 15.97
CA PHE A 222 2.49 18.18 15.27
C PHE A 222 2.62 16.78 14.69
N SER A 223 1.65 15.92 14.96
CA SER A 223 1.52 14.63 14.29
C SER A 223 0.31 14.62 13.36
N ILE A 224 0.41 13.82 12.31
CA ILE A 224 -0.68 13.54 11.39
C ILE A 224 -0.97 12.06 11.50
N GLU A 225 -2.22 11.70 11.79
CA GLU A 225 -2.60 10.35 12.22
C GLU A 225 -2.21 9.24 11.23
N ASN A 226 -2.27 9.55 9.93
CA ASN A 226 -2.00 8.60 8.86
C ASN A 226 -0.59 8.70 8.26
N GLU A 227 0.28 9.55 8.81
CA GLU A 227 1.68 9.67 8.38
C GLU A 227 2.62 9.06 9.42
N THR A 228 3.64 8.32 8.99
CA THR A 228 4.73 7.86 9.84
C THR A 228 6.08 8.28 9.22
N PRO A 229 6.76 9.32 9.76
CA PRO A 229 8.08 9.72 9.29
C PRO A 229 9.16 8.71 9.74
N ASP A 230 10.35 8.85 9.15
CA ASP A 230 11.58 8.17 9.57
C ASP A 230 11.56 6.63 9.51
N VAL A 231 10.60 6.04 8.79
CA VAL A 231 10.52 4.58 8.59
C VAL A 231 11.72 4.06 7.79
N ILE A 232 12.18 4.80 6.77
CA ILE A 232 13.30 4.38 5.89
C ILE A 232 14.58 4.13 6.69
N PRO A 233 15.08 5.05 7.55
CA PRO A 233 16.22 4.79 8.40
C PRO A 233 16.12 3.49 9.22
N ILE A 234 14.93 3.17 9.74
CA ILE A 234 14.72 1.93 10.50
C ILE A 234 14.81 0.70 9.58
N LEU A 235 14.19 0.74 8.40
CA LEU A 235 14.28 -0.35 7.42
C LEU A 235 15.72 -0.56 6.94
N ALA A 236 16.45 0.54 6.75
CA ALA A 236 17.85 0.54 6.37
C ALA A 236 18.74 -0.16 7.42
N ASP A 237 18.58 0.16 8.70
CA ASP A 237 19.28 -0.52 9.79
C ASP A 237 18.87 -2.01 9.93
N LEU A 238 17.60 -2.33 9.66
CA LEU A 238 17.11 -3.72 9.67
C LEU A 238 17.73 -4.54 8.53
N CYS A 239 17.74 -4.02 7.30
CA CYS A 239 18.40 -4.68 6.17
C CYS A 239 19.91 -4.84 6.41
N ALA A 240 20.56 -3.87 7.05
CA ALA A 240 21.97 -3.97 7.41
C ALA A 240 22.25 -5.05 8.47
N SER A 241 21.24 -5.38 9.28
CA SER A 241 21.31 -6.42 10.31
C SER A 241 20.95 -7.81 9.79
N ASP A 242 20.34 -7.91 8.61
CA ASP A 242 19.96 -9.17 7.99
C ASP A 242 21.20 -9.84 7.36
N PRO A 243 21.63 -11.03 7.84
CA PRO A 243 22.83 -11.69 7.35
C PRO A 243 22.71 -12.18 5.90
N THR A 244 21.52 -12.24 5.33
CA THR A 244 21.28 -12.65 3.94
C THR A 244 21.46 -11.50 2.96
N THR A 245 21.49 -10.26 3.44
CA THR A 245 21.59 -9.06 2.61
C THR A 245 23.02 -8.84 2.14
N HIS A 246 23.20 -8.66 0.83
CA HIS A 246 24.48 -8.29 0.23
C HIS A 246 24.61 -6.76 0.16
N VAL A 247 23.58 -6.08 -0.35
CA VAL A 247 23.48 -4.63 -0.41
C VAL A 247 22.02 -4.20 -0.39
N ALA A 248 21.72 -3.09 0.27
CA ALA A 248 20.40 -2.48 0.24
C ALA A 248 20.52 -0.99 -0.08
N TYR A 249 19.78 -0.55 -1.09
CA TYR A 249 19.67 0.83 -1.53
C TYR A 249 18.34 1.42 -1.08
N PHE A 250 18.35 2.68 -0.63
CA PHE A 250 17.14 3.40 -0.25
C PHE A 250 17.13 4.81 -0.86
N CYS A 251 15.92 5.31 -1.10
CA CYS A 251 15.69 6.71 -1.47
C CYS A 251 15.90 7.65 -0.26
N SER A 252 15.59 8.93 -0.43
CA SER A 252 15.70 9.94 0.63
C SER A 252 15.05 9.48 1.94
N PRO A 253 15.73 9.62 3.09
CA PRO A 253 15.16 9.24 4.39
C PRO A 253 13.94 10.08 4.82
N THR A 254 13.68 11.19 4.12
CA THR A 254 12.58 12.12 4.43
C THR A 254 11.21 11.62 3.96
N VAL A 255 11.15 10.53 3.18
CA VAL A 255 9.89 9.95 2.75
C VAL A 255 9.11 9.45 3.96
N LYS A 256 7.87 9.94 4.08
CA LYS A 256 6.93 9.48 5.09
C LYS A 256 6.15 8.29 4.55
N HIS A 257 5.97 7.26 5.37
CA HIS A 257 4.95 6.25 5.07
C HIS A 257 3.57 6.87 5.31
N VAL A 258 2.66 6.71 4.36
CA VAL A 258 1.28 7.20 4.47
C VAL A 258 0.34 6.01 4.41
N ARG A 259 -0.32 5.70 5.54
CA ARG A 259 -1.39 4.72 5.54
C ARG A 259 -2.69 5.34 5.05
N LYS A 260 -3.61 4.48 4.64
CA LYS A 260 -4.95 4.89 4.27
C LYS A 260 -5.73 5.52 5.43
N ILE A 261 -6.62 6.43 5.07
CA ILE A 261 -7.71 6.88 5.93
C ILE A 261 -8.78 5.80 5.89
N TYR A 262 -9.18 5.28 7.04
CA TYR A 262 -10.25 4.31 7.12
C TYR A 262 -11.54 4.99 6.68
N CYS A 263 -12.03 4.71 5.47
CA CYS A 263 -13.32 5.17 4.95
C CYS A 263 -13.73 4.24 3.80
N GLU A 264 -14.95 4.37 3.31
CA GLU A 264 -15.42 3.54 2.20
C GLU A 264 -14.82 4.02 0.88
N GLY A 265 -13.98 3.19 0.26
CA GLY A 265 -13.24 3.51 -0.96
C GLY A 265 -11.77 3.12 -0.82
N ASN A 266 -11.07 3.01 -1.95
CA ASN A 266 -9.62 2.81 -1.98
C ASN A 266 -9.00 3.92 -2.82
N PHE A 267 -8.03 4.61 -2.22
CA PHE A 267 -7.37 5.78 -2.78
C PHE A 267 -5.85 5.58 -2.84
N CYS A 268 -5.40 4.33 -3.03
CA CYS A 268 -3.98 3.95 -2.96
C CYS A 268 -3.08 4.75 -3.92
N GLY A 269 -3.56 5.07 -5.13
CA GLY A 269 -2.82 5.95 -6.05
C GLY A 269 -2.57 7.33 -5.45
N TYR A 270 -3.59 7.94 -4.84
CA TYR A 270 -3.47 9.25 -4.19
C TYR A 270 -2.52 9.21 -2.97
N TRP A 271 -2.64 8.20 -2.10
CA TRP A 271 -1.73 8.05 -0.95
C TRP A 271 -0.29 7.75 -1.39
N SER A 272 -0.11 7.01 -2.49
CA SER A 272 1.21 6.80 -3.10
C SER A 272 1.82 8.10 -3.62
N MET A 273 1.02 8.96 -4.26
CA MET A 273 1.47 10.30 -4.66
C MET A 273 1.87 11.16 -3.46
N GLN A 274 1.13 11.11 -2.34
CA GLN A 274 1.51 11.79 -1.10
C GLN A 274 2.87 11.31 -0.56
N MET A 275 3.11 10.00 -0.56
CA MET A 275 4.41 9.44 -0.16
C MET A 275 5.54 9.96 -1.07
N VAL A 276 5.33 9.98 -2.38
CA VAL A 276 6.32 10.53 -3.33
C VAL A 276 6.58 12.01 -3.08
N LEU A 277 5.53 12.82 -2.89
CA LEU A 277 5.62 14.25 -2.59
C LEU A 277 6.37 14.54 -1.28
N SER A 278 6.26 13.67 -0.27
CA SER A 278 6.94 13.87 1.02
C SER A 278 8.46 13.96 0.90
N SER A 279 9.05 13.32 -0.13
CA SER A 279 10.49 13.46 -0.44
C SER A 279 10.89 14.83 -0.96
N LEU A 280 9.94 15.57 -1.56
CA LEU A 280 10.20 16.82 -2.28
C LEU A 280 9.97 18.07 -1.41
N GLN A 281 9.27 17.92 -0.28
CA GLN A 281 8.98 19.01 0.67
C GLN A 281 10.24 19.63 1.31
N PRO A 282 11.30 18.88 1.68
CA PRO A 282 12.53 19.46 2.24
C PRO A 282 13.34 20.29 1.24
N SER A 283 13.14 20.09 -0.07
CA SER A 283 14.04 20.58 -1.13
C SER A 283 13.63 21.91 -1.77
N GLY A 284 12.61 22.60 -1.25
CA GLY A 284 12.14 23.88 -1.82
C GLY A 284 11.51 23.78 -3.22
N ALA A 285 11.44 22.59 -3.82
CA ALA A 285 10.90 22.37 -5.17
C ALA A 285 9.40 22.70 -5.29
N LEU A 286 8.65 22.59 -4.18
CA LEU A 286 7.23 22.97 -4.13
C LEU A 286 7.01 24.48 -3.91
N ALA A 287 8.08 25.28 -3.69
CA ALA A 287 7.96 26.71 -3.43
C ALA A 287 7.88 27.56 -4.72
N SER A 288 8.02 26.97 -5.91
CA SER A 288 8.15 27.69 -7.18
C SER A 288 6.99 27.52 -8.17
N GLY A 289 5.90 26.83 -7.80
CA GLY A 289 4.69 26.71 -8.62
C GLY A 289 3.78 27.94 -8.50
N SER A 290 3.78 28.79 -9.54
CA SER A 290 2.96 30.00 -9.67
C SER A 290 1.44 29.72 -9.68
N GLY A 291 0.71 30.31 -8.74
CA GLY A 291 -0.76 30.41 -8.75
C GLY A 291 -1.25 31.41 -7.69
N THR A 292 -1.89 32.49 -8.14
CA THR A 292 -2.41 33.57 -7.30
C THR A 292 -3.57 33.10 -6.43
N GLY A 293 -3.31 32.83 -5.15
CA GLY A 293 -4.33 32.56 -4.13
C GLY A 293 -3.70 32.25 -2.78
N THR A 294 -3.71 33.23 -1.87
CA THR A 294 -3.47 33.07 -0.41
C THR A 294 -2.45 31.99 -0.01
N ARG A 295 -1.17 32.35 -0.06
CA ARG A 295 -0.05 31.60 0.50
C ARG A 295 -0.17 31.46 2.03
N THR A 296 -0.85 30.42 2.51
CA THR A 296 -0.61 29.89 3.85
C THR A 296 0.47 28.82 3.71
N GLY A 297 1.68 29.13 4.17
CA GLY A 297 2.81 28.21 4.20
C GLY A 297 2.51 27.02 5.09
N THR A 298 1.86 26.00 4.52
CA THR A 298 1.62 24.74 5.22
C THR A 298 2.44 23.65 4.57
N THR A 299 3.40 23.14 5.35
CA THR A 299 4.26 21.98 5.11
C THR A 299 3.44 20.67 5.12
N ARG A 300 2.21 20.68 4.62
CA ARG A 300 1.24 19.58 4.69
C ARG A 300 1.11 18.95 3.31
N LEU A 301 0.98 17.63 3.26
CA LEU A 301 0.66 16.92 2.02
C LEU A 301 -0.78 17.23 1.59
N PRO A 302 -1.03 17.43 0.29
CA PRO A 302 -2.37 17.71 -0.23
C PRO A 302 -3.27 16.48 -0.01
N ASN A 303 -4.51 16.69 0.37
CA ASN A 303 -5.48 15.62 0.55
C ASN A 303 -6.02 15.09 -0.80
N VAL A 304 -6.76 13.98 -0.76
CA VAL A 304 -7.31 13.32 -1.97
C VAL A 304 -8.12 14.28 -2.85
N LEU A 305 -8.95 15.15 -2.26
CA LEU A 305 -9.81 16.06 -3.02
C LEU A 305 -9.01 17.17 -3.70
N GLU A 306 -7.97 17.69 -3.04
CA GLU A 306 -7.04 18.68 -3.62
C GLU A 306 -6.26 18.07 -4.79
N MET A 307 -5.84 16.81 -4.66
CA MET A 307 -5.18 16.08 -5.75
C MET A 307 -6.13 15.84 -6.93
N GLN A 308 -7.38 15.45 -6.68
CA GLN A 308 -8.40 15.29 -7.73
C GLN A 308 -8.62 16.59 -8.51
N GLU A 309 -8.72 17.73 -7.81
CA GLU A 309 -8.88 19.03 -8.47
C GLU A 309 -7.66 19.40 -9.31
N THR A 310 -6.45 19.12 -8.81
CA THR A 310 -5.21 19.36 -9.55
C THR A 310 -5.12 18.49 -10.81
N ILE A 311 -5.54 17.22 -10.74
CA ILE A 311 -5.60 16.32 -11.91
C ILE A 311 -6.57 16.86 -12.97
N GLU A 312 -7.78 17.28 -12.57
CA GLU A 312 -8.76 17.86 -13.49
C GLU A 312 -8.26 19.16 -14.14
N GLN A 313 -7.51 19.97 -13.38
CA GLN A 313 -6.87 21.17 -13.89
C GLN A 313 -5.76 20.82 -14.89
N ALA A 314 -4.98 19.78 -14.63
CA ALA A 314 -3.97 19.28 -15.56
C ALA A 314 -4.60 18.88 -16.90
N TRP A 315 -5.71 18.14 -16.87
CA TRP A 315 -6.44 17.76 -18.06
C TRP A 315 -7.01 18.96 -18.81
N ALA A 316 -7.54 19.96 -18.11
CA ALA A 316 -8.01 21.21 -18.71
C ALA A 316 -6.87 22.00 -19.39
N ASN A 317 -5.64 21.86 -18.88
CA ASN A 317 -4.43 22.44 -19.44
C ASN A 317 -3.78 21.58 -20.54
N GLY A 318 -4.43 20.49 -20.97
CA GLY A 318 -3.94 19.61 -22.03
C GLY A 318 -2.89 18.59 -21.59
N ILE A 319 -2.59 18.49 -20.30
CA ILE A 319 -1.63 17.52 -19.74
C ILE A 319 -2.36 16.20 -19.52
N ALA A 320 -1.97 15.13 -20.22
CA ALA A 320 -2.56 13.80 -20.09
C ALA A 320 -4.11 13.80 -20.18
N SER A 321 -4.68 14.68 -21.02
CA SER A 321 -6.12 14.96 -21.08
C SER A 321 -7.01 13.77 -21.46
N HIS A 322 -6.44 12.70 -22.01
CA HIS A 322 -7.14 11.44 -22.27
C HIS A 322 -7.74 10.84 -20.99
N GLY A 323 -7.08 11.02 -19.83
CA GLY A 323 -7.57 10.52 -18.53
C GLY A 323 -8.97 11.03 -18.19
N ARG A 324 -9.36 12.24 -18.64
CA ARG A 324 -10.72 12.76 -18.44
C ARG A 324 -11.77 11.90 -19.17
N ILE A 325 -11.45 11.42 -20.38
CA ILE A 325 -12.36 10.58 -21.17
C ILE A 325 -12.41 9.17 -20.57
N GLU A 326 -11.25 8.63 -20.23
CA GLU A 326 -11.11 7.29 -19.65
C GLU A 326 -11.85 7.14 -18.32
N THR A 327 -11.71 8.12 -17.44
CA THR A 327 -12.29 8.08 -16.09
C THR A 327 -13.72 8.64 -16.04
N GLY A 328 -14.11 9.48 -17.00
CA GLY A 328 -15.30 10.32 -16.91
C GLY A 328 -15.19 11.42 -15.85
N GLY A 329 -13.98 11.75 -15.41
CA GLY A 329 -13.71 12.70 -14.33
C GLY A 329 -13.55 12.00 -12.97
N VAL A 330 -12.62 12.52 -12.16
CA VAL A 330 -12.28 11.95 -10.84
C VAL A 330 -12.74 12.81 -9.67
N LYS A 331 -13.06 14.10 -9.92
CA LYS A 331 -13.40 15.07 -8.87
C LYS A 331 -14.56 14.61 -8.00
N GLY A 332 -14.30 14.51 -6.70
CA GLY A 332 -15.32 14.16 -5.72
C GLY A 332 -15.80 12.72 -5.81
N THR A 333 -15.05 11.80 -6.45
CA THR A 333 -15.46 10.40 -6.64
C THR A 333 -14.49 9.43 -5.98
N ARG A 334 -14.89 8.17 -5.84
CA ARG A 334 -14.07 7.09 -5.26
C ARG A 334 -13.35 6.25 -6.31
N LYS A 335 -13.22 6.77 -7.54
CA LYS A 335 -12.54 6.10 -8.64
C LYS A 335 -11.06 5.88 -8.31
N TRP A 336 -10.57 4.70 -8.63
CA TRP A 336 -9.14 4.43 -8.64
C TRP A 336 -8.47 5.26 -9.72
N ILE A 337 -7.19 5.53 -9.51
CA ILE A 337 -6.34 6.24 -10.44
C ILE A 337 -5.08 5.42 -10.69
N GLY A 338 -4.42 5.68 -11.82
CA GLY A 338 -3.19 5.02 -12.19
C GLY A 338 -2.03 5.99 -12.43
N THR A 339 -1.02 5.49 -13.16
CA THR A 339 0.17 6.26 -13.51
C THR A 339 -0.17 7.48 -14.36
N SER A 340 -1.19 7.44 -15.22
CA SER A 340 -1.59 8.58 -16.06
C SER A 340 -2.04 9.78 -15.23
N GLU A 341 -2.86 9.56 -14.19
CA GLU A 341 -3.28 10.61 -13.27
C GLU A 341 -2.11 11.15 -12.43
N ALA A 342 -1.21 10.27 -11.97
CA ALA A 342 0.00 10.69 -11.27
C ALA A 342 0.87 11.58 -12.18
N VAL A 343 1.08 11.18 -13.43
CA VAL A 343 1.79 12.00 -14.44
C VAL A 343 1.11 13.34 -14.65
N ALA A 344 -0.22 13.37 -14.77
CA ALA A 344 -0.99 14.61 -14.92
C ALA A 344 -0.75 15.56 -13.74
N TYR A 345 -0.84 15.01 -12.52
CA TYR A 345 -0.66 15.76 -11.29
C TYR A 345 0.75 16.34 -11.14
N PHE A 346 1.79 15.52 -11.23
CA PHE A 346 3.17 15.98 -11.01
C PHE A 346 3.62 16.98 -12.10
N ARG A 347 3.21 16.76 -13.36
CA ARG A 347 3.46 17.74 -14.44
C ARG A 347 2.72 19.05 -14.21
N GLN A 348 1.50 19.03 -13.69
CA GLN A 348 0.77 20.24 -13.31
C GLN A 348 1.46 21.02 -12.19
N LEU A 349 2.18 20.34 -11.29
CA LEU A 349 3.03 20.99 -10.29
C LEU A 349 4.37 21.50 -10.83
N GLY A 350 4.67 21.27 -12.12
CA GLY A 350 5.95 21.62 -12.73
C GLY A 350 7.12 20.74 -12.28
N ILE A 351 6.84 19.56 -11.71
CA ILE A 351 7.86 18.61 -11.28
C ILE A 351 8.27 17.76 -12.50
N PRO A 352 9.55 17.75 -12.90
CA PRO A 352 10.03 16.86 -13.94
C PRO A 352 9.83 15.41 -13.52
N ILE A 353 9.24 14.62 -14.40
CA ILE A 353 9.02 13.19 -14.17
C ILE A 353 9.42 12.39 -15.39
N GLU A 354 9.75 11.14 -15.15
CA GLU A 354 9.82 10.10 -16.15
C GLU A 354 8.78 9.04 -15.82
N ALA A 355 8.04 8.59 -16.82
CA ALA A 355 7.07 7.52 -16.66
C ALA A 355 7.43 6.39 -17.61
N LEU A 356 7.52 5.16 -17.09
CA LEU A 356 7.94 3.98 -17.83
C LEU A 356 6.93 2.87 -17.66
N SER A 357 6.83 2.03 -18.69
CA SER A 357 6.04 0.79 -18.70
C SER A 357 6.95 -0.39 -19.02
N PHE A 358 6.71 -1.50 -18.33
CA PHE A 358 7.38 -2.78 -18.51
C PHE A 358 6.31 -3.82 -18.82
N LYS A 359 6.55 -4.67 -19.84
CA LYS A 359 5.62 -5.73 -20.23
C LYS A 359 6.40 -6.98 -20.60
N ASP A 360 5.84 -8.14 -20.31
CA ASP A 360 6.40 -9.40 -20.78
C ASP A 360 6.43 -9.41 -22.32
N ASP A 361 7.53 -9.88 -22.88
CA ASP A 361 7.66 -10.21 -24.28
C ASP A 361 8.21 -11.63 -24.48
N GLU A 362 8.58 -12.00 -25.70
CA GLU A 362 9.06 -13.36 -26.01
C GLU A 362 10.42 -13.67 -25.37
N ASP A 363 11.24 -12.65 -25.10
CA ASP A 363 12.64 -12.77 -24.68
C ASP A 363 12.86 -12.36 -23.22
N GLU A 364 12.01 -11.48 -22.67
CA GLU A 364 12.21 -10.88 -21.35
C GLU A 364 10.90 -10.72 -20.54
N LEU A 365 10.99 -11.02 -19.24
CA LEU A 365 9.91 -10.79 -18.29
C LEU A 365 9.90 -9.33 -17.81
N ALA A 366 8.72 -8.75 -17.66
CA ALA A 366 8.52 -7.38 -17.17
C ALA A 366 9.24 -7.12 -15.84
N VAL A 367 9.25 -8.13 -14.95
CA VAL A 367 9.91 -8.05 -13.64
C VAL A 367 11.42 -7.89 -13.75
N THR A 368 12.05 -8.51 -14.76
CA THR A 368 13.50 -8.40 -14.98
C THR A 368 13.85 -6.96 -15.34
N GLY A 369 13.18 -6.40 -16.35
CA GLY A 369 13.39 -5.01 -16.77
C GLY A 369 13.09 -4.00 -15.65
N LEU A 370 12.03 -4.23 -14.86
CA LEU A 370 11.71 -3.38 -13.70
C LEU A 370 12.84 -3.40 -12.66
N LEU A 371 13.29 -4.59 -12.24
CA LEU A 371 14.32 -4.71 -11.21
C LEU A 371 15.67 -4.15 -11.68
N ASP A 372 16.02 -4.38 -12.95
CA ASP A 372 17.24 -3.82 -13.57
C ASP A 372 17.18 -2.29 -13.59
N TYR A 373 16.05 -1.71 -13.99
CA TYR A 373 15.85 -0.26 -13.98
C TYR A 373 15.94 0.33 -12.57
N VAL A 374 15.23 -0.26 -11.59
CA VAL A 374 15.22 0.25 -10.21
C VAL A 374 16.61 0.18 -9.58
N GLU A 375 17.35 -0.90 -9.82
CA GLU A 375 18.71 -1.04 -9.33
C GLU A 375 19.65 -0.01 -9.97
N ALA A 376 19.57 0.18 -11.29
CA ALA A 376 20.33 1.21 -12.00
C ALA A 376 19.98 2.63 -11.52
N TYR A 377 18.70 2.90 -11.23
CA TYR A 377 18.24 4.17 -10.68
C TYR A 377 18.94 4.48 -9.34
N PHE A 378 18.92 3.53 -8.40
CA PHE A 378 19.58 3.72 -7.10
C PHE A 378 21.10 3.78 -7.18
N LEU A 379 21.70 3.03 -8.13
CA LEU A 379 23.13 3.13 -8.41
C LEU A 379 23.54 4.52 -8.90
N GLY A 380 22.69 5.18 -9.70
CA GLY A 380 22.91 6.55 -10.14
C GLY A 380 22.93 7.58 -9.00
N GLY A 381 22.32 7.26 -7.85
CA GLY A 381 22.25 8.14 -6.68
C GLY A 381 23.31 7.90 -5.61
N LEU A 382 24.35 7.10 -5.90
CA LEU A 382 25.39 6.81 -4.91
C LEU A 382 26.30 8.01 -4.62
N GLN A 383 26.40 8.97 -5.54
CA GLN A 383 27.13 10.19 -5.29
C GLN A 383 26.41 11.02 -4.21
N GLY A 384 27.03 11.14 -3.03
CA GLY A 384 26.43 11.81 -1.88
C GLY A 384 25.52 10.91 -1.01
N ALA A 385 25.44 9.62 -1.30
CA ALA A 385 24.75 8.66 -0.46
C ALA A 385 25.51 8.44 0.86
N GLN A 386 24.77 8.26 1.95
CA GLN A 386 25.33 7.77 3.20
C GLN A 386 25.56 6.27 3.08
N GLU A 387 26.81 5.85 3.25
CA GLU A 387 27.19 4.44 3.24
C GLU A 387 27.42 3.90 4.66
N ARG A 388 26.83 2.74 4.97
CA ARG A 388 27.07 2.06 6.25
C ARG A 388 27.07 0.54 6.04
N GLY A 389 28.24 -0.05 5.90
CA GLY A 389 28.35 -1.48 5.58
C GLY A 389 27.71 -1.81 4.24
N CYS A 390 26.67 -2.66 4.23
CA CYS A 390 25.89 -3.01 3.04
C CYS A 390 24.77 -2.00 2.71
N LEU A 391 24.56 -0.96 3.52
CA LEU A 391 23.53 0.06 3.28
C LEU A 391 24.02 1.19 2.38
N ARG A 392 23.18 1.63 1.45
CA ARG A 392 23.33 2.84 0.62
C ARG A 392 22.07 3.70 0.73
N LEU A 393 22.13 4.75 1.54
CA LEU A 393 21.02 5.70 1.72
C LEU A 393 21.25 6.92 0.82
N THR A 394 20.50 7.02 -0.27
CA THR A 394 20.64 8.08 -1.27
C THR A 394 19.79 9.31 -0.93
N GLN A 395 19.87 10.36 -1.75
CA GLN A 395 18.95 11.50 -1.72
C GLN A 395 17.93 11.46 -2.88
N LEU A 396 17.83 10.33 -3.57
CA LEU A 396 16.91 10.16 -4.70
C LEU A 396 15.45 10.19 -4.23
N SER A 397 14.55 10.56 -5.12
CA SER A 397 13.11 10.43 -4.89
C SER A 397 12.69 8.95 -4.85
N PRO A 398 11.66 8.59 -4.08
CA PRO A 398 11.00 7.29 -4.21
C PRO A 398 10.29 7.19 -5.57
N ILE A 399 9.93 5.97 -5.96
CA ILE A 399 9.31 5.69 -7.26
C ILE A 399 7.84 5.31 -7.04
N TYR A 400 6.90 6.01 -7.70
CA TYR A 400 5.52 5.57 -7.78
C TYR A 400 5.47 4.27 -8.58
N PHE A 401 4.84 3.23 -8.05
CA PHE A 401 4.81 1.90 -8.64
C PHE A 401 3.39 1.38 -8.78
N GLN A 402 2.98 1.21 -10.04
CA GLN A 402 1.68 0.73 -10.42
C GLN A 402 1.77 -0.72 -10.90
N ARG A 403 0.87 -1.53 -10.35
CA ARG A 403 0.43 -2.77 -10.99
C ARG A 403 -1.08 -2.73 -11.16
N ARG A 404 -1.64 -3.71 -11.85
CA ARG A 404 -3.08 -3.79 -12.05
C ARG A 404 -3.81 -3.88 -10.71
N GLY A 405 -4.71 -2.93 -10.46
CA GLY A 405 -5.58 -2.89 -9.28
C GLY A 405 -4.96 -2.29 -8.01
N HIS A 406 -3.64 -2.07 -7.95
CA HIS A 406 -3.01 -1.50 -6.75
C HIS A 406 -1.79 -0.64 -7.05
N SER A 407 -1.61 0.38 -6.21
CA SER A 407 -0.51 1.35 -6.30
C SER A 407 0.26 1.37 -5.00
N THR A 408 1.59 1.31 -5.12
CA THR A 408 2.53 1.34 -3.99
C THR A 408 3.71 2.25 -4.34
N VAL A 409 4.65 2.41 -3.41
CA VAL A 409 5.82 3.26 -3.62
C VAL A 409 7.09 2.47 -3.34
N ILE A 410 7.99 2.38 -4.32
CA ILE A 410 9.31 1.76 -4.13
C ILE A 410 10.19 2.78 -3.42
N VAL A 411 10.63 2.41 -2.22
CA VAL A 411 11.53 3.20 -1.37
C VAL A 411 12.96 2.67 -1.37
N GLY A 412 13.19 1.51 -1.99
CA GLY A 412 14.51 0.91 -2.08
C GLY A 412 14.54 -0.41 -2.84
N LEU A 413 15.74 -0.98 -2.94
CA LEU A 413 15.99 -2.30 -3.49
C LEU A 413 17.04 -3.01 -2.65
N GLU A 414 16.78 -4.27 -2.32
CA GLU A 414 17.70 -5.14 -1.63
C GLU A 414 18.17 -6.26 -2.56
N ARG A 415 19.48 -6.46 -2.64
CA ARG A 415 20.08 -7.65 -3.25
C ARG A 415 20.57 -8.58 -2.15
N LYS A 416 20.12 -9.83 -2.19
CA LYS A 416 20.54 -10.92 -1.30
C LYS A 416 21.88 -11.51 -1.76
N LYS A 417 22.54 -12.25 -0.87
CA LYS A 417 23.84 -12.91 -1.13
C LYS A 417 23.76 -14.03 -2.17
N ASP A 418 22.58 -14.63 -2.36
CA ASP A 418 22.30 -15.61 -3.41
C ASP A 418 21.96 -14.96 -4.77
N GLY A 419 21.93 -13.63 -4.84
CA GLY A 419 21.60 -12.86 -6.04
C GLY A 419 20.12 -12.50 -6.18
N ALA A 420 19.24 -13.03 -5.34
CA ALA A 420 17.81 -12.68 -5.37
C ALA A 420 17.61 -11.20 -5.04
N ARG A 421 16.57 -10.60 -5.63
CA ARG A 421 16.26 -9.17 -5.45
C ARG A 421 14.90 -9.00 -4.79
N ASN A 422 14.82 -8.05 -3.87
CA ASN A 422 13.57 -7.60 -3.28
C ASN A 422 13.41 -6.10 -3.55
N LEU A 423 12.26 -5.70 -4.06
CA LEU A 423 11.83 -4.30 -3.91
C LEU A 423 11.46 -4.06 -2.45
N LEU A 424 11.82 -2.88 -1.95
CA LEU A 424 11.39 -2.38 -0.66
C LEU A 424 10.30 -1.35 -0.92
N VAL A 425 9.08 -1.62 -0.48
CA VAL A 425 7.89 -0.84 -0.82
C VAL A 425 7.17 -0.30 0.41
N PHE A 426 6.64 0.91 0.27
CA PHE A 426 5.58 1.42 1.11
C PHE A 426 4.24 1.15 0.46
N ASP A 427 3.33 0.59 1.26
CA ASP A 427 1.98 0.25 0.86
C ASP A 427 1.00 0.96 1.80
N SER A 428 0.09 1.75 1.21
CA SER A 428 -0.91 2.52 1.96
C SER A 428 -2.02 1.65 2.56
N SER A 429 -2.19 0.41 2.06
CA SER A 429 -3.20 -0.52 2.55
C SER A 429 -2.92 -1.00 3.98
N PHE A 430 -1.67 -0.91 4.40
CA PHE A 430 -1.20 -1.36 5.71
C PHE A 430 -0.70 -0.21 6.56
N GLU A 431 -0.84 -0.35 7.87
CA GLU A 431 -0.28 0.58 8.84
C GLU A 431 1.19 0.24 9.15
N THR A 432 2.00 1.25 9.47
CA THR A 432 3.35 1.02 10.00
C THR A 432 3.28 0.12 11.22
N SER A 433 3.94 -1.04 11.14
CA SER A 433 3.86 -2.08 12.15
C SER A 433 4.31 -1.60 13.54
N ARG A 434 3.76 -2.20 14.59
CA ARG A 434 4.05 -1.83 15.98
C ARG A 434 5.54 -1.97 16.31
N ALA A 435 6.22 -2.96 15.73
CA ALA A 435 7.67 -3.14 15.87
C ALA A 435 8.48 -1.97 15.31
N ILE A 436 8.09 -1.42 14.15
CA ILE A 436 8.71 -0.22 13.59
C ILE A 436 8.42 1.00 14.48
N ARG A 437 7.17 1.19 14.90
CA ARG A 437 6.80 2.29 15.83
C ARG A 437 7.57 2.23 17.15
N ALA A 438 7.76 1.03 17.71
CA ALA A 438 8.55 0.82 18.91
C ALA A 438 10.01 1.24 18.68
N LYS A 439 10.61 0.85 17.56
CA LYS A 439 11.99 1.24 17.19
C LYS A 439 12.11 2.76 16.99
N LEU A 440 11.14 3.41 16.34
CA LEU A 440 11.08 4.87 16.19
C LEU A 440 11.02 5.57 17.56
N ALA A 441 10.28 5.01 18.52
CA ALA A 441 10.23 5.49 19.90
C ALA A 441 11.49 5.15 20.73
N GLY A 442 12.54 4.59 20.12
CA GLY A 442 13.76 4.18 20.82
C GLY A 442 13.59 2.95 21.71
N LYS A 443 12.48 2.22 21.60
CA LYS A 443 12.21 1.00 22.36
C LYS A 443 12.82 -0.21 21.65
N LYS A 444 13.18 -1.23 22.43
CA LYS A 444 13.59 -2.53 21.89
C LYS A 444 12.34 -3.27 21.40
N SER A 445 12.49 -4.03 20.32
CA SER A 445 11.49 -4.97 19.81
C SER A 445 12.18 -6.32 19.68
N GLN A 446 11.54 -7.37 20.19
CA GLN A 446 12.04 -8.75 20.11
C GLN A 446 11.62 -9.45 18.82
N THR A 447 10.81 -8.78 17.98
CA THR A 447 10.37 -9.32 16.70
C THR A 447 11.57 -9.59 15.79
N ALA A 448 11.60 -10.76 15.18
CA ALA A 448 12.63 -11.14 14.24
C ALA A 448 12.70 -10.14 13.06
N VAL A 449 13.93 -9.79 12.65
CA VAL A 449 14.19 -8.82 11.57
C VAL A 449 13.46 -9.21 10.28
N ASP A 450 13.49 -10.49 9.90
CA ASP A 450 12.83 -10.97 8.69
C ASP A 450 11.30 -10.78 8.74
N THR A 451 10.67 -11.02 9.89
CA THR A 451 9.23 -10.79 10.09
C THR A 451 8.86 -9.32 9.90
N ILE A 452 9.68 -8.39 10.43
CA ILE A 452 9.43 -6.95 10.23
C ILE A 452 9.60 -6.58 8.76
N LEU A 453 10.67 -7.04 8.12
CA LEU A 453 10.98 -6.71 6.72
C LEU A 453 10.02 -7.36 5.72
N ARG A 454 9.39 -8.48 6.08
CA ARG A 454 8.41 -9.19 5.23
C ARG A 454 7.29 -8.28 4.73
N ALA A 455 6.78 -7.38 5.58
CA ALA A 455 5.71 -6.46 5.20
C ALA A 455 6.14 -5.49 4.07
N TYR A 456 7.43 -5.17 3.99
CA TYR A 456 7.99 -4.18 3.07
C TYR A 456 8.71 -4.80 1.87
N ARG A 457 9.06 -6.09 1.91
CA ARG A 457 9.73 -6.78 0.80
C ARG A 457 8.73 -7.28 -0.24
N ARG A 458 9.06 -7.10 -1.51
CA ARG A 458 8.41 -7.77 -2.66
C ARG A 458 9.50 -8.48 -3.44
N SER A 459 9.50 -9.81 -3.39
CA SER A 459 10.54 -10.62 -4.04
C SER A 459 10.36 -10.64 -5.56
N ASP A 460 11.45 -10.84 -6.28
CA ASP A 460 11.43 -11.13 -7.72
C ASP A 460 10.45 -12.25 -8.10
N GLN A 461 10.43 -13.35 -7.34
CA GLN A 461 9.48 -14.46 -7.54
C GLN A 461 8.03 -14.03 -7.30
N GLY A 462 7.77 -13.20 -6.28
CA GLY A 462 6.45 -12.65 -6.04
C GLY A 462 6.00 -11.73 -7.18
N LEU A 463 6.91 -10.90 -7.68
CA LEU A 463 6.62 -9.97 -8.77
C LEU A 463 6.48 -10.67 -10.13
N ALA A 464 7.12 -11.83 -10.35
CA ALA A 464 7.07 -12.57 -11.61
C ALA A 464 5.67 -13.05 -12.02
N ARG A 465 4.66 -12.99 -11.14
CA ARG A 465 3.27 -13.29 -11.50
C ARG A 465 2.63 -12.23 -12.40
N TYR A 466 3.14 -10.99 -12.35
CA TYR A 466 2.60 -9.87 -13.10
C TYR A 466 3.31 -9.71 -14.44
N LYS A 467 2.51 -9.50 -15.48
CA LYS A 467 2.99 -9.35 -16.86
C LYS A 467 3.25 -7.91 -17.27
N GLU A 468 2.83 -6.96 -16.44
CA GLU A 468 3.02 -5.55 -16.72
C GLU A 468 3.16 -4.72 -15.44
N PHE A 469 4.00 -3.70 -15.55
CA PHE A 469 4.23 -2.71 -14.51
C PHE A 469 4.31 -1.33 -15.13
N GLU A 470 3.94 -0.32 -14.36
CA GLU A 470 4.23 1.07 -14.70
C GLU A 470 4.86 1.76 -13.50
N ILE A 471 5.77 2.68 -13.78
CA ILE A 471 6.39 3.51 -12.76
C ILE A 471 6.37 4.97 -13.16
N MET A 472 6.37 5.86 -12.16
CA MET A 472 6.66 7.28 -12.34
C MET A 472 7.73 7.70 -11.35
N VAL A 473 8.81 8.27 -11.89
CA VAL A 473 10.01 8.68 -11.16
C VAL A 473 10.14 10.20 -11.24
N PRO A 474 10.07 10.93 -10.11
CA PRO A 474 10.45 12.34 -10.09
C PRO A 474 11.93 12.50 -10.41
N ARG A 475 12.26 13.43 -11.30
CA ARG A 475 13.63 13.79 -11.66
C ARG A 475 14.00 15.10 -10.99
N ALA A 476 15.24 15.21 -10.53
CA ALA A 476 15.77 16.48 -10.04
C ALA A 476 15.73 17.50 -11.18
N VAL A 477 15.37 18.75 -10.87
CA VAL A 477 15.57 19.86 -11.81
C VAL A 477 17.08 20.05 -11.92
N GLU A 478 17.66 19.72 -13.07
CA GLU A 478 19.03 20.14 -13.37
C GLU A 478 19.03 21.68 -13.37
N GLY A 479 19.65 22.26 -12.35
CA GLY A 479 19.71 23.71 -12.13
C GLY A 479 20.73 24.41 -12.98
#